data_AF-Q00T90-F1
#
_entry.id   AF-Q00T90-F1
#
_cell.length_a   1.000
_cell.length_b   1.000
_cell.length_c   1.000
_cell.angle_alpha   90.00
_cell.angle_beta   90.00
_cell.angle_gamma   90.00
#
_symmetry.space_group_name_H-M   'P 1'
#
loop_
_entity.id
_entity.type
_entity.pdbx_description
1 polymer ?
#
loop_
_entity_poly.entity_id
_entity_poly.type
_entity_poly.pdbx_seq_one_letter_code
_entity_poly.pdbx_strand_id
1 'polypeptide(L)'
;MSKLGVSANADPSQWAGAFECDACRRKRLPASEFSRKTLESKLQRGLPGKCKKCTDELASAERARAGASTSDSPLACSACSLTKPASAFSRTQTRMEATTRRCAECVERAARDARAASETRASETLREAREASARAEETNAVDKLATFAREAAMEATVVTGLKPQRVGGRGRGRGRGRSNPNSVLGRGGRT
;
A
#
# COMPACT_ATOMS: atom_id res chain seq x y z
N MET A 1 -6.27 20.11 23.51
CA MET A 1 -7.39 20.85 22.89
C MET A 1 -7.11 22.34 23.03
N SER A 2 -6.48 22.95 22.03
CA SER A 2 -6.17 24.40 22.09
C SER A 2 -7.44 25.19 21.83
N LYS A 3 -7.88 25.94 22.84
CA LYS A 3 -9.08 26.77 22.86
C LYS A 3 -9.04 27.76 21.68
N LEU A 4 -10.00 27.66 20.76
CA LEU A 4 -10.36 28.77 19.89
C LEU A 4 -11.16 29.76 20.74
N GLY A 5 -10.45 30.55 21.53
CA GLY A 5 -11.05 31.60 22.36
C GLY A 5 -11.55 32.73 21.45
N VAL A 6 -12.86 32.79 21.24
CA VAL A 6 -13.50 33.95 20.61
C VAL A 6 -13.98 34.85 21.75
N SER A 7 -13.23 35.93 22.01
CA SER A 7 -13.65 36.99 22.93
C SER A 7 -14.47 38.04 22.18
N ALA A 8 -15.56 38.52 22.78
CA ALA A 8 -16.42 39.58 22.27
C ALA A 8 -15.72 40.95 22.36
N ASN A 9 -14.69 41.15 21.55
CA ASN A 9 -14.00 42.39 21.16
C ASN A 9 -12.69 42.00 20.44
N ALA A 10 -12.81 41.12 19.45
CA ALA A 10 -11.67 40.57 18.73
C ALA A 10 -11.26 41.47 17.56
N ASP A 11 -9.94 41.55 17.33
CA ASP A 11 -9.31 42.17 16.16
C ASP A 11 -10.13 41.88 14.88
N PRO A 12 -10.34 42.85 13.99
CA PRO A 12 -11.09 42.65 12.74
C PRO A 12 -10.54 41.50 11.88
N SER A 13 -9.28 41.08 12.11
CA SER A 13 -8.62 39.94 11.47
C SER A 13 -9.15 38.56 11.92
N GLN A 14 -9.91 38.50 13.02
CA GLN A 14 -10.51 37.26 13.54
C GLN A 14 -11.95 37.03 13.08
N TRP A 15 -12.54 37.99 12.35
CA TRP A 15 -13.92 37.87 11.88
C TRP A 15 -14.03 36.90 10.70
N ALA A 16 -15.17 36.23 10.60
CA ALA A 16 -15.48 35.22 9.58
C ALA A 16 -15.52 35.74 8.12
N GLY A 17 -14.99 36.94 7.85
CA GLY A 17 -14.87 37.56 6.54
C GLY A 17 -13.71 38.54 6.47
N ALA A 18 -12.60 38.26 7.16
CA ALA A 18 -11.42 39.11 7.20
C ALA A 18 -10.29 38.67 6.26
N PHE A 19 -10.40 37.48 5.67
CA PHE A 19 -9.31 36.91 4.89
C PHE A 19 -9.39 37.31 3.42
N GLU A 20 -8.25 37.66 2.87
CA GLU A 20 -8.08 37.89 1.44
C GLU A 20 -7.23 36.78 0.81
N CYS A 21 -7.57 36.38 -0.41
CA CYS A 21 -6.77 35.44 -1.18
C CYS A 21 -5.74 36.20 -2.00
N ASP A 22 -4.47 35.89 -1.81
CA ASP A 22 -3.36 36.53 -2.51
C ASP A 22 -3.28 36.16 -4.01
N ALA A 23 -3.88 35.02 -4.41
CA ALA A 23 -3.86 34.57 -5.81
C ALA A 23 -4.98 35.20 -6.66
N CYS A 24 -6.24 35.19 -6.19
CA CYS A 24 -7.37 35.72 -6.94
C CYS A 24 -7.87 37.09 -6.43
N ARG A 25 -7.21 37.68 -5.43
CA ARG A 25 -7.51 38.99 -4.80
C ARG A 25 -8.94 39.14 -4.26
N ARG A 26 -9.67 38.03 -4.10
CA ARG A 26 -10.98 38.03 -3.44
C ARG A 26 -10.80 38.38 -1.98
N LYS A 27 -11.43 39.48 -1.58
CA LYS A 27 -11.44 39.99 -0.21
C LYS A 27 -12.61 39.42 0.56
N ARG A 28 -12.55 39.50 1.88
CA ARG A 28 -13.61 39.11 2.81
C ARG A 28 -14.10 37.68 2.66
N LEU A 29 -13.20 36.78 2.31
CA LEU A 29 -13.49 35.35 2.24
C LEU A 29 -13.60 34.76 3.66
N PRO A 30 -14.54 33.83 3.88
CA PRO A 30 -14.63 33.15 5.16
C PRO A 30 -13.48 32.18 5.35
N ALA A 31 -13.14 31.89 6.61
CA ALA A 31 -12.09 30.96 6.99
C ALA A 31 -12.28 29.56 6.35
N SER A 32 -13.52 29.15 6.06
CA SER A 32 -13.85 27.90 5.38
C SER A 32 -13.26 27.77 3.97
N GLU A 33 -12.98 28.89 3.30
CA GLU A 33 -12.38 28.92 1.96
C GLU A 33 -10.85 28.76 1.98
N PHE A 34 -10.23 28.61 3.16
CA PHE A 34 -8.79 28.41 3.33
C PHE A 34 -8.49 27.11 4.06
N SER A 35 -7.28 26.57 3.87
CA SER A 35 -6.81 25.47 4.70
C SER A 35 -6.44 25.99 6.09
N ARG A 36 -6.62 25.16 7.13
CA ARG A 36 -6.25 25.52 8.50
C ARG A 36 -4.78 25.93 8.61
N LYS A 37 -3.88 25.20 7.93
CA LYS A 37 -2.44 25.52 7.87
C LYS A 37 -2.17 26.87 7.23
N THR A 38 -2.93 27.23 6.18
CA THR A 38 -2.82 28.53 5.51
C THR A 38 -3.23 29.67 6.44
N LEU A 39 -4.32 29.49 7.18
CA LEU A 39 -4.78 30.49 8.16
C LEU A 39 -3.81 30.63 9.33
N GLU A 40 -3.31 29.51 9.88
CA GLU A 40 -2.29 29.53 10.94
C GLU A 40 -1.03 30.26 10.47
N SER A 41 -0.56 29.97 9.25
CA SER A 41 0.60 30.66 8.67
C SER A 41 0.36 32.16 8.41
N LYS A 42 -0.86 32.55 8.03
CA LYS A 42 -1.22 33.95 7.76
C LYS A 42 -1.36 34.75 9.06
N LEU A 43 -1.97 34.16 10.09
CA LEU A 43 -2.17 34.78 11.40
C LEU A 43 -0.88 34.84 12.23
N GLN A 44 -0.05 33.79 12.20
CA GLN A 44 1.17 33.73 13.04
C GLN A 44 2.40 34.31 12.37
N ARG A 45 2.50 34.19 11.03
CA ARG A 45 3.72 34.53 10.28
C ARG A 45 3.51 35.63 9.25
N GLY A 46 2.28 36.15 9.11
CA GLY A 46 1.96 37.17 8.10
C GLY A 46 2.16 36.71 6.66
N LEU A 47 2.21 35.39 6.40
CA LEU A 47 2.52 34.86 5.09
C LEU A 47 1.30 34.92 4.14
N PRO A 48 1.53 35.13 2.83
CA PRO A 48 0.45 35.15 1.84
C PRO A 48 -0.25 33.80 1.77
N GLY A 49 -1.57 33.83 1.62
CA GLY A 49 -2.45 32.66 1.66
C GLY A 49 -3.33 32.57 0.43
N LYS A 50 -3.39 31.39 -0.19
CA LYS A 50 -4.29 31.08 -1.31
C LYS A 50 -5.55 30.40 -0.78
N CYS A 51 -6.71 30.74 -1.37
CA CYS A 51 -7.96 30.03 -1.11
C CYS A 51 -7.96 28.65 -1.77
N LYS A 52 -8.83 27.76 -1.29
CA LYS A 52 -8.97 26.38 -1.77
C LYS A 52 -9.18 26.29 -3.28
N LYS A 53 -10.03 27.15 -3.84
CA LYS A 53 -10.28 27.19 -5.30
C LYS A 53 -8.99 27.42 -6.10
N CYS A 54 -8.17 28.38 -5.68
CA CYS A 54 -6.90 28.64 -6.36
C CYS A 54 -5.88 27.53 -6.14
N THR A 55 -5.87 26.86 -4.99
CA THR A 55 -5.00 25.68 -4.79
C THR A 55 -5.44 24.50 -5.64
N ASP A 56 -6.75 24.31 -5.81
CA ASP A 56 -7.33 23.23 -6.61
C ASP A 56 -7.10 23.47 -8.11
N GLU A 57 -7.26 24.71 -8.58
CA GLU A 57 -6.93 25.13 -9.95
C GLU A 57 -5.44 24.96 -10.27
N LEU A 58 -4.55 25.31 -9.34
CA LEU A 58 -3.12 25.07 -9.52
C LEU A 58 -2.80 23.57 -9.55
N ALA A 59 -3.38 22.80 -8.63
CA ALA A 59 -3.19 21.36 -8.59
C ALA A 59 -3.76 20.67 -9.85
N SER A 60 -4.89 21.14 -10.40
CA SER A 60 -5.45 20.60 -11.63
C SER A 60 -4.59 20.98 -12.84
N ALA A 61 -4.09 22.21 -12.92
CA ALA A 61 -3.17 22.64 -13.97
C ALA A 61 -1.84 21.86 -13.93
N GLU A 62 -1.28 21.60 -12.75
CA GLU A 62 -0.09 20.76 -12.58
C GLU A 62 -0.33 19.32 -13.04
N ARG A 63 -1.48 18.73 -12.68
CA ARG A 63 -1.88 17.40 -13.17
C ARG A 63 -2.04 17.37 -14.69
N ALA A 64 -2.64 18.41 -15.28
CA ALA A 64 -2.80 18.52 -16.73
C ALA A 64 -1.44 18.62 -17.44
N ARG A 65 -0.51 19.44 -16.92
CA ARG A 65 0.86 19.56 -17.45
C ARG A 65 1.63 18.24 -17.35
N ALA A 66 1.52 17.54 -16.23
CA ALA A 66 2.15 16.23 -16.04
C ALA A 66 1.54 15.13 -16.92
N GLY A 67 0.30 15.29 -17.36
CA GLY A 67 -0.35 14.40 -18.33
C GLY A 67 0.09 14.66 -19.78
N ALA A 68 0.41 15.91 -20.13
CA ALA A 68 0.76 16.31 -21.49
C ALA A 68 2.21 16.01 -21.91
N SER A 69 3.12 15.75 -20.97
CA SER A 69 4.56 15.60 -21.25
C SER A 69 4.98 14.18 -21.67
N THR A 70 4.08 13.33 -22.15
CA THR A 70 4.46 11.99 -22.65
C THR A 70 5.07 12.14 -24.03
N SER A 71 6.39 12.28 -24.09
CA SER A 71 7.16 12.04 -25.30
C SER A 71 6.88 10.62 -25.79
N ASP A 72 6.16 10.49 -26.91
CA ASP A 72 5.79 9.22 -27.51
C ASP A 72 6.97 8.61 -28.28
N SER A 73 8.08 8.41 -27.56
CA SER A 73 9.24 7.74 -28.12
C SER A 73 8.91 6.24 -28.26
N PRO A 74 9.14 5.64 -29.44
CA PRO A 74 8.91 4.22 -29.64
C PRO A 74 9.84 3.40 -28.75
N LEU A 75 9.30 2.37 -28.10
CA LEU A 75 10.02 1.50 -27.17
C LEU A 75 9.96 0.04 -27.65
N ALA A 76 11.07 -0.69 -27.53
CA ALA A 76 11.13 -2.11 -27.84
C ALA A 76 10.65 -2.98 -26.66
N CYS A 77 9.89 -4.03 -26.96
CA CYS A 77 9.49 -5.06 -26.00
C CYS A 77 10.48 -6.24 -26.02
N SER A 78 10.98 -6.67 -24.86
CA SER A 78 11.90 -7.80 -24.76
C SER A 78 11.25 -9.17 -25.00
N ALA A 79 9.93 -9.29 -24.85
CA ALA A 79 9.22 -10.56 -24.97
C ALA A 79 8.72 -10.87 -26.39
N CYS A 80 8.36 -9.84 -27.17
CA CYS A 80 7.92 -10.02 -28.56
C CYS A 80 8.82 -9.34 -29.58
N SER A 81 9.87 -8.65 -29.14
CA SER A 81 10.84 -7.92 -29.98
C SER A 81 10.23 -6.85 -30.88
N LEU A 82 8.95 -6.49 -30.67
CA LEU A 82 8.28 -5.45 -31.43
C LEU A 82 8.50 -4.07 -30.80
N THR A 83 8.73 -3.09 -31.65
CA THR A 83 8.76 -1.68 -31.29
C THR A 83 7.32 -1.14 -31.28
N LYS A 84 6.87 -0.64 -30.13
CA LYS A 84 5.52 -0.11 -29.93
C LYS A 84 5.59 1.31 -29.33
N PRO A 85 4.55 2.15 -29.47
CA PRO A 85 4.52 3.47 -28.84
C PRO A 85 4.58 3.37 -27.31
N ALA A 86 4.98 4.44 -26.64
CA ALA A 86 5.12 4.46 -25.18
C ALA A 86 3.78 4.17 -24.46
N SER A 87 2.66 4.47 -25.12
CA SER A 87 1.29 4.17 -24.67
C SER A 87 0.98 2.67 -24.56
N ALA A 88 1.68 1.81 -25.32
CA ALA A 88 1.52 0.36 -25.26
C ALA A 88 2.28 -0.29 -24.08
N PHE A 89 2.98 0.52 -23.28
CA PHE A 89 3.72 0.11 -22.10
C PHE A 89 3.11 0.80 -20.86
N SER A 90 3.11 0.11 -19.72
CA SER A 90 2.73 0.76 -18.47
C SER A 90 3.79 1.78 -18.03
N ARG A 91 3.42 2.77 -17.23
CA ARG A 91 4.35 3.82 -16.73
C ARG A 91 5.55 3.23 -15.98
N THR A 92 5.40 2.05 -15.37
CA THR A 92 6.50 1.33 -14.74
C THR A 92 7.41 0.72 -15.80
N GLN A 93 6.85 0.08 -16.83
CA GLN A 93 7.61 -0.54 -17.91
C GLN A 93 8.40 0.48 -18.75
N THR A 94 7.87 1.69 -18.98
CA THR A 94 8.59 2.75 -19.70
C THR A 94 9.84 3.24 -18.95
N ARG A 95 9.89 3.05 -17.63
CA ARG A 95 11.06 3.40 -16.79
C ARG A 95 12.07 2.27 -16.63
N MET A 96 11.72 1.05 -17.02
CA MET A 96 12.63 -0.10 -16.96
C MET A 96 13.64 -0.09 -18.10
N GLU A 97 14.73 -0.81 -17.95
CA GLU A 97 15.71 -1.04 -19.01
C GLU A 97 15.11 -1.79 -20.20
N ALA A 98 15.61 -1.53 -21.41
CA ALA A 98 15.09 -2.14 -22.65
C ALA A 98 15.15 -3.68 -22.65
N THR A 99 16.07 -4.27 -21.89
CA THR A 99 16.26 -5.73 -21.75
C THR A 99 15.12 -6.41 -21.00
N THR A 100 14.47 -5.72 -20.06
CA THR A 100 13.45 -6.29 -19.18
C THR A 100 12.04 -5.73 -19.44
N ARG A 101 11.96 -4.67 -20.26
CA ARG A 101 10.73 -3.98 -20.62
C ARG A 101 9.79 -4.86 -21.44
N ARG A 102 8.55 -4.98 -21.00
CA ARG A 102 7.50 -5.74 -21.70
C ARG A 102 6.29 -4.86 -22.02
N CYS A 103 5.73 -5.04 -23.22
CA CYS A 103 4.48 -4.37 -23.62
C CYS A 103 3.29 -4.92 -22.82
N ALA A 104 2.20 -4.15 -22.76
CA ALA A 104 1.01 -4.48 -21.98
C ALA A 104 0.48 -5.90 -22.29
N GLU A 105 0.33 -6.25 -23.57
CA GLU A 105 -0.10 -7.59 -24.00
C GLU A 105 0.82 -8.72 -23.48
N CYS A 106 2.14 -8.52 -23.52
CA CYS A 106 3.09 -9.51 -23.02
C CYS A 106 3.04 -9.64 -21.49
N VAL A 107 2.78 -8.55 -20.78
CA VAL A 107 2.58 -8.57 -19.33
C VAL A 107 1.28 -9.29 -18.98
N GLU A 108 0.19 -9.01 -19.68
CA GLU A 108 -1.10 -9.67 -19.48
C GLU A 108 -1.05 -11.16 -19.79
N ARG A 109 -0.42 -11.53 -20.91
CA ARG A 109 -0.17 -12.94 -21.26
C ARG A 109 0.64 -13.64 -20.18
N ALA A 110 1.76 -13.07 -19.75
CA ALA A 110 2.56 -13.64 -18.67
C ALA A 110 1.77 -13.77 -17.35
N ALA A 111 0.87 -12.83 -17.06
CA ALA A 111 0.00 -12.91 -15.89
C ALA A 111 -1.06 -14.01 -16.01
N ARG A 112 -1.63 -14.22 -17.21
CA ARG A 112 -2.57 -15.33 -17.49
C ARG A 112 -1.87 -16.67 -17.38
N ASP A 113 -0.70 -16.81 -18.00
CA ASP A 113 0.09 -18.04 -17.97
C ASP A 113 0.53 -18.38 -16.53
N ALA A 114 0.94 -17.38 -15.74
CA ALA A 114 1.28 -17.58 -14.34
C ALA A 114 0.08 -18.03 -13.49
N ARG A 115 -1.12 -17.51 -13.76
CA ARG A 115 -2.35 -17.94 -13.09
C ARG A 115 -2.71 -19.37 -13.46
N ALA A 116 -2.74 -19.69 -14.75
CA ALA A 116 -3.01 -21.05 -15.23
C ALA A 116 -2.00 -22.06 -14.65
N ALA A 117 -0.71 -21.72 -14.65
CA ALA A 117 0.32 -22.58 -14.04
C ALA A 117 0.18 -22.70 -12.52
N SER A 118 -0.33 -21.69 -11.82
CA SER A 118 -0.61 -21.79 -10.38
C SER A 118 -1.83 -22.65 -10.08
N GLU A 119 -2.85 -22.61 -10.94
CA GLU A 119 -4.06 -23.42 -10.82
C GLU A 119 -3.77 -24.90 -11.10
N THR A 120 -2.97 -25.21 -12.14
CA THR A 120 -2.56 -26.60 -12.41
C THR A 120 -1.72 -27.18 -11.28
N ARG A 121 -0.78 -26.40 -10.73
CA ARG A 121 -0.01 -26.83 -9.55
C ARG A 121 -0.90 -27.02 -8.32
N ALA A 122 -1.89 -26.15 -8.12
CA ALA A 122 -2.83 -26.28 -7.00
C ALA A 122 -3.71 -27.54 -7.14
N SER A 123 -4.18 -27.86 -8.36
CA SER A 123 -4.99 -29.06 -8.58
C SER A 123 -4.18 -30.35 -8.48
N GLU A 124 -2.95 -30.38 -8.99
CA GLU A 124 -2.03 -31.52 -8.85
C GLU A 124 -1.70 -31.80 -7.39
N THR A 125 -1.34 -30.76 -6.63
CA THR A 125 -1.01 -30.91 -5.20
C THR A 125 -2.21 -31.35 -4.35
N LEU A 126 -3.42 -30.89 -4.68
CA LEU A 126 -4.64 -31.33 -4.03
C LEU A 126 -4.97 -32.80 -4.37
N ARG A 127 -4.77 -33.22 -5.63
CA ARG A 127 -4.91 -34.63 -6.03
C ARG A 127 -3.94 -35.53 -5.27
N GLU A 128 -2.67 -35.15 -5.17
CA GLU A 128 -1.67 -35.89 -4.42
C GLU A 128 -2.04 -36.02 -2.92
N ALA A 129 -2.57 -34.94 -2.33
CA ALA A 129 -3.02 -34.94 -0.95
C ALA A 129 -4.20 -35.91 -0.73
N ARG A 130 -5.19 -35.93 -1.64
CA ARG A 130 -6.32 -36.87 -1.61
C ARG A 130 -5.88 -38.32 -1.73
N GLU A 131 -4.96 -38.62 -2.65
CA GLU A 131 -4.40 -39.97 -2.80
C GLU A 131 -3.63 -40.40 -1.55
N ALA A 132 -2.89 -39.48 -0.92
CA ALA A 132 -2.19 -39.77 0.33
C ALA A 132 -3.14 -40.09 1.49
N SER A 133 -4.25 -39.35 1.59
CA SER A 133 -5.29 -39.62 2.58
C SER A 133 -5.99 -40.95 2.35
N ALA A 134 -6.34 -41.28 1.11
CA ALA A 134 -6.93 -42.59 0.76
C ALA A 134 -6.00 -43.75 1.16
N ARG A 135 -4.70 -43.65 0.86
CA ARG A 135 -3.71 -44.64 1.30
C ARG A 135 -3.58 -44.73 2.83
N ALA A 136 -3.64 -43.59 3.54
CA ALA A 136 -3.59 -43.56 4.99
C ALA A 136 -4.85 -44.17 5.64
N GLU A 137 -6.00 -44.07 4.97
CA GLU A 137 -7.22 -44.75 5.38
C GLU A 137 -7.10 -46.26 5.31
N GLU A 138 -6.63 -46.78 4.18
CA GLU A 138 -6.47 -48.22 3.94
C GLU A 138 -5.43 -48.86 4.87
N THR A 139 -4.31 -48.17 5.09
CA THR A 139 -3.17 -48.72 5.84
C THR A 139 -3.26 -48.49 7.35
N ASN A 140 -4.27 -47.77 7.84
CA ASN A 140 -4.36 -47.30 9.23
C ASN A 140 -3.03 -46.72 9.74
N ALA A 141 -2.41 -45.88 8.92
CA ALA A 141 -1.10 -45.29 9.23
C ALA A 141 -1.13 -44.51 10.55
N VAL A 142 -0.05 -44.57 11.32
CA VAL A 142 0.11 -43.82 12.58
C VAL A 142 -0.05 -42.31 12.38
N ASP A 143 0.31 -41.82 11.19
CA ASP A 143 0.24 -40.40 10.81
C ASP A 143 -1.08 -40.00 10.11
N LYS A 144 -2.13 -40.82 10.17
CA LYS A 144 -3.42 -40.60 9.48
C LYS A 144 -4.06 -39.24 9.81
N LEU A 145 -3.98 -38.79 11.06
CA LEU A 145 -4.47 -37.46 11.44
C LEU A 145 -3.68 -36.35 10.74
N ALA A 146 -2.36 -36.51 10.61
CA ALA A 146 -1.50 -35.51 9.99
C ALA A 146 -1.71 -35.45 8.47
N THR A 147 -2.01 -36.57 7.80
CA THR A 147 -2.32 -36.59 6.36
C THR A 147 -3.65 -35.91 6.07
N PHE A 148 -4.71 -36.19 6.85
CA PHE A 148 -6.00 -35.50 6.69
C PHE A 148 -5.91 -34.00 7.00
N ALA A 149 -5.15 -33.62 8.03
CA ALA A 149 -4.94 -32.21 8.34
C ALA A 149 -4.23 -31.47 7.18
N ARG A 150 -3.32 -32.14 6.47
CA ARG A 150 -2.66 -31.58 5.28
C ARG A 150 -3.63 -31.46 4.10
N GLU A 151 -4.43 -32.49 3.82
CA GLU A 151 -5.45 -32.43 2.78
C GLU A 151 -6.45 -31.29 3.05
N ALA A 152 -7.04 -31.24 4.23
CA ALA A 152 -7.98 -30.20 4.62
C ALA A 152 -7.37 -28.79 4.51
N ALA A 153 -6.08 -28.64 4.85
CA ALA A 153 -5.38 -27.38 4.67
C ALA A 153 -5.22 -27.01 3.18
N MET A 154 -4.90 -27.98 2.31
CA MET A 154 -4.77 -27.74 0.87
C MET A 154 -6.13 -27.42 0.23
N GLU A 155 -7.19 -28.12 0.61
CA GLU A 155 -8.55 -27.80 0.17
C GLU A 155 -8.97 -26.39 0.61
N ALA A 156 -8.67 -26.03 1.86
CA ALA A 156 -8.90 -24.68 2.35
C ALA A 156 -8.12 -23.63 1.54
N THR A 157 -6.90 -23.91 1.08
CA THR A 157 -6.17 -22.96 0.22
C THR A 157 -6.83 -22.75 -1.13
N VAL A 158 -7.41 -23.80 -1.72
CA VAL A 158 -8.11 -23.73 -3.01
C VAL A 158 -9.42 -22.93 -2.87
N VAL A 159 -10.15 -23.13 -1.77
CA VAL A 159 -11.39 -22.41 -1.51
C VAL A 159 -11.15 -20.95 -1.13
N THR A 160 -10.15 -20.68 -0.28
CA THR A 160 -9.96 -19.36 0.32
C THR A 160 -8.90 -18.50 -0.37
N GLY A 161 -8.01 -19.10 -1.17
CA GLY A 161 -6.83 -18.43 -1.72
C GLY A 161 -5.77 -18.07 -0.67
N LEU A 162 -5.95 -18.46 0.59
CA LEU A 162 -5.04 -18.15 1.68
C LEU A 162 -4.10 -19.32 1.95
N LYS A 163 -2.81 -19.01 2.14
CA LYS A 163 -1.81 -20.03 2.51
C LYS A 163 -1.92 -20.38 3.99
N PRO A 164 -1.77 -21.65 4.38
CA PRO A 164 -1.82 -22.06 5.77
C PRO A 164 -0.67 -21.41 6.53
N GLN A 165 -1.01 -20.71 7.62
CA GLN A 165 -0.03 -20.16 8.54
C GLN A 165 0.14 -21.07 9.75
N ARG A 166 1.40 -21.36 10.10
CA ARG A 166 1.72 -22.07 11.34
C ARG A 166 1.56 -21.12 12.52
N VAL A 167 0.42 -21.21 13.20
CA VAL A 167 0.20 -20.55 14.50
C VAL A 167 0.97 -21.35 15.55
N GLY A 168 2.02 -20.77 16.16
CA GLY A 168 2.77 -21.40 17.26
C GLY A 168 4.19 -21.88 16.95
N GLY A 169 4.90 -21.28 15.99
CA GLY A 169 6.35 -21.48 15.86
C GLY A 169 7.12 -20.69 16.93
N ARG A 170 7.99 -21.37 17.70
CA ARG A 170 8.95 -20.80 18.67
C ARG A 170 9.37 -19.39 18.24
N GLY A 171 9.02 -18.40 19.05
CA GLY A 171 9.49 -17.04 18.88
C GLY A 171 10.98 -17.08 18.57
N ARG A 172 11.38 -16.37 17.51
CA ARG A 172 12.80 -16.16 17.19
C ARG A 172 13.41 -15.40 18.36
N GLY A 173 13.84 -16.15 19.37
CA GLY A 173 14.72 -15.69 20.42
C GLY A 173 16.05 -15.32 19.78
N ARG A 174 16.14 -14.08 19.31
CA ARG A 174 17.40 -13.38 19.05
C ARG A 174 17.30 -12.02 19.72
N GLY A 175 17.46 -12.08 21.03
CA GLY A 175 17.58 -10.94 21.94
C GLY A 175 18.25 -11.40 23.25
N ARG A 176 19.27 -12.27 23.17
CA ARG A 176 20.19 -12.48 24.28
C ARG A 176 21.06 -11.24 24.40
N GLY A 177 21.06 -10.62 25.58
CA GLY A 177 22.15 -9.74 25.99
C GLY A 177 21.85 -8.24 25.97
N ARG A 178 20.82 -7.80 26.70
CA ARG A 178 20.97 -6.54 27.46
C ARG A 178 20.58 -6.84 28.90
N SER A 179 21.59 -7.02 29.73
CA SER A 179 21.49 -6.82 31.16
C SER A 179 20.75 -5.51 31.37
N ASN A 180 19.50 -5.59 31.81
CA ASN A 180 18.79 -4.43 32.34
C ASN A 180 19.23 -4.31 33.80
N PRO A 181 20.08 -3.34 34.18
CA PRO A 181 20.54 -3.17 35.56
C PRO A 181 19.42 -2.70 36.51
N ASN A 182 18.17 -2.61 36.04
CA ASN A 182 17.02 -2.11 36.81
C ASN A 182 16.07 -3.20 37.33
N SER A 183 16.40 -4.49 37.25
CA SER A 183 15.66 -5.54 37.98
C SER A 183 16.17 -5.65 39.42
N VAL A 184 15.92 -4.60 40.19
CA VAL A 184 15.82 -4.67 41.65
C VAL A 184 14.52 -5.42 41.96
N LEU A 185 14.55 -6.33 42.95
CA LEU A 185 13.56 -7.36 43.34
C LEU A 185 13.94 -8.76 42.77
N GLY A 186 14.62 -9.67 43.46
CA GLY A 186 14.75 -9.90 44.90
C GLY A 186 13.89 -11.11 45.34
N ARG A 187 14.56 -12.11 45.93
CA ARG A 187 14.07 -13.33 46.63
C ARG A 187 13.77 -14.54 45.73
N GLY A 188 14.31 -15.74 45.93
CA GLY A 188 15.24 -16.25 46.93
C GLY A 188 15.33 -17.77 46.75
N GLY A 189 16.53 -18.32 46.61
CA GLY A 189 16.79 -19.75 46.64
C GLY A 189 17.71 -20.04 47.83
N ARG A 190 17.16 -20.60 48.90
CA ARG A 190 17.95 -21.23 49.97
C ARG A 190 18.48 -22.56 49.44
N THR A 191 19.71 -22.85 49.90
CA THR A 191 20.35 -24.16 50.13
C THR A 191 19.53 -25.39 49.80
#